data_AF-A0A7K1BYQ6-F1
#
_entry.id   AF-A0A7K1BYQ6-F1
#
_cell.length_a   1.000
_cell.length_b   1.000
_cell.length_c   1.000
_cell.angle_alpha   90.00
_cell.angle_beta   90.00
_cell.angle_gamma   90.00
#
_symmetry.space_group_name_H-M   'P 1'
#
loop_
_entity.id
_entity.type
_entity.pdbx_description
1 polymer ?
#
loop_
_entity_poly.entity_id
_entity_poly.type
_entity_poly.pdbx_seq_one_letter_code
_entity_poly.pdbx_strand_id
1 'polypeptide(L)'
;MVNLTSGQWGTLYNVFSFGLISMLACTVYTLVSQSRVLPKYRNALVLSSMVTFIAAYHYYRIFNSFAESSQDGGVMIGTSQGAFNEAYRYVDWILTVPLLLVEVIAVLALAKAAASSLISRLVPASAAMIALGYPGEIATDNGTKILWCVLSTLPFLYILYVLFVELGKSLERQPEGVAATVGRLRLLLIATWGVYPISYLLPIIQETTAENAASSFVGRQIGYTIADVLAKCVFGLTIYKIAKLKSAAEGMKEDH
;
A
#
# COMPACT_ATOMS: atom_id res chain seq x y z
N MET A 1 1.28 -16.48 22.16
CA MET A 1 2.62 -15.88 21.98
C MET A 1 3.34 -16.67 20.91
N VAL A 2 4.06 -16.02 20.01
CA VAL A 2 4.85 -16.66 18.96
C VAL A 2 6.32 -16.55 19.33
N ASN A 3 6.98 -17.69 19.54
CA ASN A 3 8.39 -17.72 19.92
C ASN A 3 9.29 -17.51 18.70
N LEU A 4 10.18 -16.52 18.76
CA LEU A 4 11.11 -16.20 17.69
C LEU A 4 12.53 -16.57 18.12
N THR A 5 13.29 -17.13 17.19
CA THR A 5 14.75 -17.16 17.34
C THR A 5 15.31 -15.74 17.33
N SER A 6 16.49 -15.52 17.92
CA SER A 6 17.15 -14.19 17.90
C SER A 6 17.35 -13.67 16.47
N GLY A 7 17.62 -14.56 15.51
CA GLY A 7 17.74 -14.21 14.10
C GLY A 7 16.42 -13.74 13.47
N GLN A 8 15.31 -14.43 13.77
CA GLN A 8 13.97 -14.02 13.30
C GLN A 8 13.56 -12.67 13.89
N TRP A 9 13.77 -12.48 15.20
CA TRP A 9 13.47 -11.21 15.86
C TRP A 9 14.28 -10.06 15.26
N GLY A 10 15.60 -10.24 15.12
CA GLY A 10 16.49 -9.24 14.52
C GLY A 10 16.15 -8.94 13.07
N THR A 11 15.71 -9.95 12.31
CA THR A 11 15.24 -9.77 10.92
C THR A 11 14.01 -8.87 10.87
N LEU A 12 13.01 -9.11 11.73
CA LEU A 12 11.81 -8.27 11.77
C LEU A 12 12.11 -6.85 12.24
N TYR A 13 12.95 -6.69 13.25
CA TYR A 13 13.41 -5.38 13.70
C TYR A 13 14.03 -4.58 12.54
N ASN A 14 14.96 -5.20 11.81
CA ASN A 14 15.62 -4.57 10.68
C ASN A 14 14.68 -4.30 9.50
N VAL A 15 13.74 -5.21 9.19
CA VAL A 15 12.80 -5.01 8.10
C VAL A 15 11.84 -3.85 8.40
N PHE A 16 11.34 -3.74 9.62
CA PHE A 16 10.49 -2.61 10.01
C PHE A 16 11.26 -1.29 10.00
N SER A 17 12.52 -1.28 10.45
CA SER A 17 13.40 -0.11 10.31
C SER A 17 13.60 0.28 8.84
N PHE A 18 13.81 -0.69 7.96
CA PHE A 18 13.93 -0.48 6.52
C PHE A 18 12.65 0.11 5.92
N GLY A 19 11.49 -0.42 6.28
CA GLY A 19 10.18 0.12 5.88
C GLY A 19 10.03 1.57 6.30
N LEU A 20 10.29 1.89 7.57
CA LEU A 20 10.20 3.23 8.13
C LEU A 20 11.07 4.25 7.36
N ILE A 21 12.36 3.97 7.22
CA ILE A 21 13.29 4.92 6.58
C ILE A 21 12.99 5.08 5.09
N SER A 22 12.57 4.01 4.40
CA SER A 22 12.18 4.07 2.99
C SER A 22 11.02 5.03 2.77
N MET A 23 10.00 4.95 3.62
CA MET A 23 8.84 5.85 3.56
C MET A 23 9.24 7.31 3.82
N LEU A 24 10.01 7.57 4.88
CA LEU A 24 10.50 8.93 5.19
C LEU A 24 11.33 9.52 4.06
N ALA A 25 12.28 8.75 3.53
CA ALA A 25 13.12 9.20 2.42
C ALA A 25 12.29 9.48 1.15
N CYS A 26 11.32 8.62 0.84
CA CYS A 26 10.43 8.83 -0.30
C CYS A 26 9.50 10.03 -0.13
N THR A 27 9.03 10.31 1.09
CA THR A 27 8.28 11.53 1.42
C THR A 27 9.10 12.76 1.10
N VAL A 28 10.32 12.85 1.64
CA VAL A 28 11.21 14.01 1.40
C VAL A 28 11.50 14.14 -0.09
N TYR A 29 11.84 13.04 -0.76
CA TYR A 29 12.17 13.06 -2.18
C TYR A 29 11.02 13.57 -3.06
N THR A 30 9.79 13.09 -2.82
CA THR A 30 8.63 13.51 -3.63
C THR A 30 8.21 14.95 -3.32
N LEU A 31 8.38 15.43 -2.08
CA LEU A 31 8.18 16.84 -1.73
C LEU A 31 9.17 17.77 -2.44
N VAL A 32 10.47 17.47 -2.39
CA VAL A 32 11.49 18.34 -3.01
C VAL A 32 11.45 18.28 -4.54
N SER A 33 10.92 17.19 -5.10
CA SER A 33 10.85 17.00 -6.56
C SER A 33 9.71 17.77 -7.24
N GLN A 34 8.86 18.48 -6.49
CA GLN A 34 7.72 19.22 -7.06
C GLN A 34 8.12 20.30 -8.08
N SER A 35 9.26 20.97 -7.89
CA SER A 35 9.74 21.99 -8.82
C SER A 35 10.18 21.41 -10.17
N ARG A 36 10.42 20.10 -10.23
CA ARG A 36 10.94 19.39 -11.41
C ARG A 36 9.87 19.02 -12.42
N VAL A 37 8.60 19.29 -12.11
CA VAL A 37 7.43 19.00 -12.96
C VAL A 37 6.54 20.23 -13.09
N LEU A 38 5.72 20.26 -14.14
CA LEU A 38 4.76 21.35 -14.37
C LEU A 38 3.77 21.47 -13.19
N PRO A 39 3.31 22.69 -12.85
CA PRO A 39 2.44 22.94 -11.69
C PRO A 39 1.23 22.01 -11.59
N LYS A 40 0.60 21.67 -12.72
CA LYS A 40 -0.58 20.81 -12.76
C LYS A 40 -0.33 19.36 -12.34
N TYR A 41 0.91 18.88 -12.30
CA TYR A 41 1.28 17.54 -11.83
C TYR A 41 1.75 17.50 -10.39
N ARG A 42 2.06 18.66 -9.78
CA ARG A 42 2.61 18.73 -8.42
C ARG A 42 1.68 18.12 -7.38
N ASN A 43 0.37 18.25 -7.57
CA ASN A 43 -0.61 17.65 -6.68
C ASN A 43 -0.45 16.11 -6.58
N ALA A 44 -0.07 15.44 -7.66
CA ALA A 44 0.19 14.00 -7.62
C ALA A 44 1.40 13.67 -6.72
N LEU A 45 2.48 14.48 -6.79
CA LEU A 45 3.66 14.31 -5.93
C LEU A 45 3.36 14.61 -4.46
N VAL A 46 2.52 15.63 -4.19
CA VAL A 46 2.06 15.93 -2.82
C VAL A 46 1.29 14.75 -2.25
N LEU A 47 0.40 14.14 -3.03
CA LEU A 47 -0.32 12.93 -2.61
C LEU A 47 0.65 11.76 -2.35
N SER A 48 1.66 11.55 -3.20
CA SER A 48 2.68 10.51 -2.95
C SER A 48 3.50 10.78 -1.69
N SER A 49 3.74 12.06 -1.40
CA SER A 49 4.39 12.49 -0.16
C SER A 49 3.50 12.17 1.04
N MET A 50 2.21 12.47 0.97
CA MET A 50 1.25 12.18 2.04
C MET A 50 1.11 10.67 2.28
N VAL A 51 1.00 9.86 1.21
CA VAL A 51 0.92 8.40 1.31
C VAL A 51 2.12 7.85 2.07
N THR A 52 3.32 8.23 1.67
CA THR A 52 4.55 7.75 2.31
C THR A 52 4.73 8.31 3.71
N PHE A 53 4.30 9.54 3.99
CA PHE A 53 4.36 10.12 5.33
C PHE A 53 3.43 9.40 6.32
N ILE A 54 2.19 9.14 5.91
CA ILE A 54 1.22 8.37 6.70
C ILE A 54 1.77 6.96 6.96
N ALA A 55 2.34 6.31 5.94
CA ALA A 55 2.95 5.00 6.09
C ALA A 55 4.17 5.03 7.03
N ALA A 56 5.02 6.04 6.95
CA ALA A 56 6.15 6.20 7.87
C ALA A 56 5.67 6.27 9.34
N TYR A 57 4.64 7.08 9.62
CA TYR A 57 4.05 7.12 10.95
C TYR A 57 3.54 5.74 11.40
N HIS A 58 2.83 5.01 10.54
CA HIS A 58 2.33 3.68 10.89
C HIS A 58 3.45 2.64 11.04
N TYR A 59 4.54 2.73 10.26
CA TYR A 59 5.72 1.89 10.47
C TYR A 59 6.40 2.18 11.81
N TYR A 60 6.47 3.45 12.24
CA TYR A 60 6.93 3.79 13.59
C TYR A 60 6.03 3.14 14.66
N ARG A 61 4.71 3.14 14.48
CA ARG A 61 3.77 2.47 15.40
C ARG A 61 3.91 0.95 15.38
N ILE A 62 4.10 0.33 14.21
CA ILE A 62 4.36 -1.11 14.05
C ILE A 62 5.66 -1.50 14.74
N PHE A 63 6.71 -0.70 14.55
CA PHE A 63 8.02 -0.91 15.17
C PHE A 63 7.94 -0.87 16.69
N ASN A 64 7.27 0.13 17.25
CA ASN A 64 7.05 0.23 18.70
C ASN A 64 6.19 -0.93 19.20
N SER A 65 5.11 -1.25 18.51
CA SER A 65 4.23 -2.38 18.85
C SER A 65 4.99 -3.71 18.84
N PHE A 66 5.92 -3.91 17.91
CA PHE A 66 6.78 -5.10 17.87
C PHE A 66 7.72 -5.16 19.08
N ALA A 67 8.38 -4.05 19.41
CA ALA A 67 9.28 -3.98 20.56
C ALA A 67 8.52 -4.20 21.89
N GLU A 68 7.38 -3.52 22.07
CA GLU A 68 6.57 -3.56 23.30
C GLU A 68 5.90 -4.92 23.52
N SER A 69 5.56 -5.63 22.44
CA SER A 69 4.95 -6.97 22.51
C SER A 69 5.98 -8.11 22.59
N SER A 70 7.27 -7.80 22.50
CA SER A 70 8.37 -8.76 22.58
C SER A 70 8.82 -8.95 24.03
N GLN A 71 8.68 -10.18 24.55
CA GLN A 71 9.12 -10.55 25.89
C GLN A 71 9.65 -11.99 25.88
N ASP A 72 10.79 -12.23 26.55
CA ASP A 72 11.39 -13.57 26.75
C ASP A 72 11.53 -14.41 25.46
N GLY A 73 11.86 -13.74 24.34
CA GLY A 73 12.00 -14.38 23.03
C GLY A 73 10.67 -14.66 22.31
N GLY A 74 9.53 -14.30 22.89
CA GLY A 74 8.21 -14.42 22.27
C GLY A 74 7.59 -13.07 21.93
N VAL A 75 6.67 -13.07 20.97
CA VAL A 75 5.85 -11.92 20.58
C VAL A 75 4.39 -12.22 20.88
N MET A 76 3.75 -11.39 21.69
CA MET A 76 2.30 -11.47 21.87
C MET A 76 1.62 -10.86 20.65
N ILE A 77 0.72 -11.59 19.98
CA ILE A 77 0.00 -11.11 18.80
C ILE A 77 -1.49 -11.16 19.09
N GLY A 78 -2.23 -10.12 18.68
CA GLY A 78 -3.68 -10.07 18.84
C GLY A 78 -4.16 -8.65 19.12
N THR A 79 -5.36 -8.57 19.72
CA THR A 79 -6.04 -7.30 20.01
C THR A 79 -5.95 -6.89 21.48
N SER A 80 -5.33 -7.70 22.34
CA SER A 80 -5.14 -7.38 23.75
C SER A 80 -4.13 -6.24 23.94
N GLN A 81 -4.24 -5.55 25.07
CA GLN A 81 -3.27 -4.54 25.46
C GLN A 81 -1.85 -5.14 25.50
N GLY A 82 -0.88 -4.47 24.89
CA GLY A 82 0.51 -4.93 24.80
C GLY A 82 0.78 -5.97 23.71
N ALA A 83 -0.22 -6.38 22.92
CA ALA A 83 0.00 -7.27 21.78
C ALA A 83 0.44 -6.49 20.52
N PHE A 84 1.19 -7.18 19.65
CA PHE A 84 1.47 -6.76 18.29
C PHE A 84 0.15 -6.62 17.53
N ASN A 85 -0.16 -5.39 17.13
CA ASN A 85 -1.48 -5.03 16.63
C ASN A 85 -1.46 -4.76 15.12
N GLU A 86 -2.06 -5.67 14.34
CA GLU A 86 -2.19 -5.54 12.88
C GLU A 86 -3.07 -4.34 12.46
N ALA A 87 -3.87 -3.78 13.38
CA ALA A 87 -4.72 -2.63 13.10
C ALA A 87 -3.93 -1.43 12.57
N TYR A 88 -2.65 -1.26 12.95
CA TYR A 88 -1.84 -0.16 12.44
C TYR A 88 -1.71 -0.20 10.91
N ARG A 89 -1.64 -1.39 10.30
CA ARG A 89 -1.64 -1.53 8.83
C ARG A 89 -3.00 -1.23 8.23
N TYR A 90 -4.10 -1.68 8.85
CA TYR A 90 -5.44 -1.37 8.36
C TYR A 90 -5.78 0.13 8.45
N VAL A 91 -5.32 0.82 9.49
CA VAL A 91 -5.47 2.28 9.61
C VAL A 91 -4.57 3.01 8.61
N ASP A 92 -3.35 2.51 8.34
CA ASP A 92 -2.54 3.02 7.23
C ASP A 92 -3.29 2.86 5.90
N TRP A 93 -3.82 1.66 5.61
CA TRP A 93 -4.44 1.36 4.33
C TRP A 93 -5.73 2.13 4.08
N ILE A 94 -6.59 2.29 5.09
CA ILE A 94 -7.84 3.05 4.89
C ILE A 94 -7.57 4.52 4.53
N LEU A 95 -6.40 5.05 4.92
CA LEU A 95 -5.95 6.40 4.57
C LEU A 95 -5.17 6.42 3.24
N THR A 96 -4.22 5.51 3.07
CA THR A 96 -3.27 5.56 1.95
C THR A 96 -3.81 4.95 0.67
N VAL A 97 -4.65 3.93 0.73
CA VAL A 97 -5.20 3.27 -0.47
C VAL A 97 -6.07 4.24 -1.30
N PRO A 98 -7.00 5.01 -0.71
CA PRO A 98 -7.72 6.03 -1.46
C PRO A 98 -6.77 7.07 -2.09
N LEU A 99 -5.75 7.51 -1.35
CA LEU A 99 -4.79 8.52 -1.83
C LEU A 99 -3.94 7.99 -3.00
N LEU A 100 -3.48 6.74 -2.94
CA LEU A 100 -2.80 6.03 -4.03
C LEU A 100 -3.62 6.01 -5.32
N LEU A 101 -4.94 5.84 -5.21
CA LEU A 101 -5.83 5.85 -6.38
C LEU A 101 -6.05 7.28 -6.91
N VAL A 102 -6.16 8.27 -6.02
CA VAL A 102 -6.33 9.67 -6.40
C VAL A 102 -5.06 10.22 -7.07
N GLU A 103 -3.86 9.86 -6.61
CA GLU A 103 -2.62 10.36 -7.21
C GLU A 103 -2.40 9.84 -8.64
N VAL A 104 -2.82 8.60 -8.95
CA VAL A 104 -2.84 8.07 -10.32
C VAL A 104 -3.72 8.93 -11.22
N ILE A 105 -4.90 9.29 -10.74
CA ILE A 105 -5.82 10.14 -11.51
C ILE A 105 -5.26 11.55 -11.66
N ALA A 106 -4.67 12.10 -10.61
CA ALA A 106 -4.08 13.43 -10.60
C ALA A 106 -2.93 13.54 -11.61
N VAL A 107 -2.03 12.55 -11.68
CA VAL A 107 -0.88 12.61 -12.60
C VAL A 107 -1.28 12.53 -14.07
N LEU A 108 -2.42 11.92 -14.39
CA LEU A 108 -2.93 11.84 -15.75
C LEU A 108 -3.48 13.18 -16.26
N ALA A 109 -3.78 14.13 -15.37
CA ALA A 109 -4.37 15.44 -15.67
C ALA A 109 -5.59 15.34 -16.62
N LEU A 110 -6.52 14.44 -16.27
CA LEU A 110 -7.75 14.21 -17.04
C LEU A 110 -8.71 15.40 -16.95
N ALA A 111 -9.67 15.46 -17.87
CA ALA A 111 -10.80 16.39 -17.78
C ALA A 111 -11.56 16.18 -16.46
N LYS A 112 -12.02 17.29 -15.84
CA LYS A 112 -12.63 17.30 -14.50
C LYS A 112 -13.74 16.25 -14.32
N ALA A 113 -14.63 16.11 -15.31
CA ALA A 113 -15.72 15.14 -15.25
C ALA A 113 -15.22 13.68 -15.23
N ALA A 114 -14.22 13.35 -16.05
CA ALA A 114 -13.61 12.03 -16.08
C ALA A 114 -12.86 11.72 -14.78
N ALA A 115 -12.05 12.68 -14.29
CA ALA A 115 -11.36 12.55 -13.00
C ALA A 115 -12.34 12.34 -11.84
N SER A 116 -13.39 13.17 -11.77
CA SER A 116 -14.40 13.08 -10.71
C SER A 116 -15.16 11.74 -10.73
N SER A 117 -15.48 11.22 -11.91
CA SER A 117 -16.14 9.91 -12.06
C SER A 117 -15.25 8.76 -11.59
N LEU A 118 -13.96 8.78 -11.92
CA LEU A 118 -13.03 7.75 -11.47
C LEU A 118 -12.80 7.82 -9.95
N ILE A 119 -12.59 9.02 -9.40
CA ILE A 119 -12.39 9.22 -7.95
C ILE A 119 -13.62 8.77 -7.16
N SER A 120 -14.84 9.14 -7.58
CA SER A 120 -16.07 8.77 -6.87
C SER A 120 -16.37 7.27 -6.91
N ARG A 121 -15.80 6.54 -7.87
CA ARG A 121 -15.89 5.07 -7.93
C ARG A 121 -14.79 4.40 -7.10
N LEU A 122 -13.56 4.87 -7.20
CA LEU A 122 -12.39 4.25 -6.58
C LEU A 122 -12.27 4.51 -5.08
N VAL A 123 -12.47 5.75 -4.63
CA VAL A 123 -12.25 6.11 -3.22
C VAL A 123 -13.22 5.37 -2.29
N PRO A 124 -14.56 5.40 -2.50
CA PRO A 124 -15.47 4.67 -1.63
C PRO A 124 -15.27 3.16 -1.70
N ALA A 125 -14.97 2.61 -2.88
CA ALA A 125 -14.69 1.19 -3.03
C ALA A 125 -13.44 0.78 -2.24
N SER A 126 -12.37 1.58 -2.28
CA SER A 126 -11.16 1.30 -1.52
C SER A 126 -11.37 1.39 0.00
N ALA A 127 -12.12 2.38 0.47
CA ALA A 127 -12.48 2.49 1.88
C ALA A 127 -13.33 1.28 2.33
N ALA A 128 -14.32 0.89 1.52
CA ALA A 128 -15.15 -0.29 1.79
C ALA A 128 -14.32 -1.58 1.81
N MET A 129 -13.40 -1.77 0.86
CA MET A 129 -12.50 -2.93 0.82
C MET A 129 -11.74 -3.09 2.14
N ILE A 130 -11.11 -2.02 2.64
CA ILE A 130 -10.33 -2.08 3.89
C ILE A 130 -11.24 -2.26 5.11
N ALA A 131 -12.35 -1.51 5.18
CA ALA A 131 -13.29 -1.59 6.30
C ALA A 131 -13.94 -2.97 6.43
N LEU A 132 -14.24 -3.64 5.32
CA LEU A 132 -14.77 -5.00 5.30
C LEU A 132 -13.71 -6.04 5.63
N GLY A 133 -12.43 -5.79 5.35
CA GLY A 133 -11.35 -6.75 5.63
C GLY A 133 -10.98 -6.83 7.11
N TYR A 134 -11.06 -5.71 7.84
CA TYR A 134 -10.56 -5.64 9.22
C TYR A 134 -11.29 -6.57 10.22
N PRO A 135 -12.65 -6.68 10.21
CA PRO A 135 -13.35 -7.59 11.12
C PRO A 135 -12.89 -9.05 10.99
N GLY A 136 -12.56 -9.49 9.78
CA GLY A 136 -12.05 -10.84 9.56
C GLY A 136 -10.58 -11.01 9.92
N GLU A 137 -9.76 -9.96 9.86
CA GLU A 137 -8.36 -10.00 10.32
C GLU A 137 -8.29 -10.37 11.80
N ILE A 138 -9.11 -9.71 12.61
CA ILE A 138 -9.12 -9.88 14.07
C ILE A 138 -9.98 -11.06 14.53
N ALA A 139 -10.70 -11.71 13.62
CA ALA A 139 -11.53 -12.86 13.95
C ALA A 139 -10.68 -14.08 14.34
N THR A 140 -11.20 -14.89 15.26
CA THR A 140 -10.54 -16.12 15.72
C THR A 140 -11.10 -17.37 15.05
N ASP A 141 -12.30 -17.31 14.46
CA ASP A 141 -12.94 -18.42 13.77
C ASP A 141 -12.86 -18.28 12.24
N ASN A 142 -12.76 -19.43 11.55
CA ASN A 142 -12.60 -19.46 10.10
C ASN A 142 -13.86 -19.00 9.35
N GLY A 143 -15.06 -19.19 9.91
CA GLY A 143 -16.31 -18.78 9.27
C GLY A 143 -16.37 -17.27 9.08
N THR A 144 -16.10 -16.52 10.14
CA THR A 144 -16.02 -15.05 10.13
C THR A 144 -14.90 -14.57 9.22
N LYS A 145 -13.70 -15.18 9.29
CA LYS A 145 -12.58 -14.85 8.39
C LYS A 145 -12.97 -14.97 6.92
N ILE A 146 -13.62 -16.08 6.53
CA ILE A 146 -14.03 -16.33 5.15
C ILE A 146 -15.11 -15.35 4.71
N LEU A 147 -16.14 -15.12 5.54
CA LEU A 147 -17.23 -14.19 5.22
C LEU A 147 -16.69 -12.78 4.90
N TRP A 148 -15.86 -12.22 5.77
CA TRP A 148 -15.30 -10.88 5.58
C TRP A 148 -14.27 -10.83 4.45
N CYS A 149 -13.54 -11.93 4.19
CA CYS A 149 -12.70 -12.04 3.00
C CYS A 149 -13.50 -11.91 1.72
N VAL A 150 -14.61 -12.63 1.60
CA VAL A 150 -15.49 -12.58 0.42
C VAL A 150 -16.07 -11.18 0.27
N LEU A 151 -16.58 -10.59 1.35
CA LEU A 151 -17.15 -9.24 1.33
C LEU A 151 -16.12 -8.18 0.93
N SER A 152 -14.88 -8.26 1.43
CA SER A 152 -13.78 -7.34 1.07
C SER A 152 -13.29 -7.54 -0.36
N THR A 153 -13.40 -8.77 -0.90
CA THR A 153 -12.97 -9.09 -2.27
C THR A 153 -13.86 -8.42 -3.32
N LEU A 154 -15.16 -8.25 -3.06
CA LEU A 154 -16.10 -7.62 -4.01
C LEU A 154 -15.69 -6.19 -4.42
N PRO A 155 -15.47 -5.23 -3.50
CA PRO A 155 -14.97 -3.91 -3.87
C PRO A 155 -13.55 -3.95 -4.45
N PHE A 156 -12.70 -4.91 -4.03
CA PHE A 156 -11.38 -5.08 -4.65
C PHE A 156 -11.48 -5.41 -6.14
N LEU A 157 -12.32 -6.38 -6.53
CA LEU A 157 -12.57 -6.72 -7.93
C LEU A 157 -13.15 -5.55 -8.71
N TYR A 158 -14.02 -4.76 -8.09
CA TYR A 158 -14.55 -3.53 -8.70
C TYR A 158 -13.46 -2.47 -8.93
N ILE A 159 -12.53 -2.28 -7.99
CA ILE A 159 -11.36 -1.40 -8.17
C ILE A 159 -10.52 -1.88 -9.37
N LEU A 160 -10.25 -3.19 -9.47
CA LEU A 160 -9.51 -3.74 -10.60
C LEU A 160 -10.22 -3.48 -11.93
N TYR A 161 -11.54 -3.67 -11.98
CA TYR A 161 -12.33 -3.31 -13.16
C TYR A 161 -12.17 -1.83 -13.54
N VAL A 162 -12.32 -0.91 -12.58
CA VAL A 162 -12.19 0.52 -12.86
C VAL A 162 -10.76 0.89 -13.31
N LEU A 163 -9.72 0.31 -12.69
CA LEU A 163 -8.33 0.58 -13.05
C LEU A 163 -7.91 0.01 -14.42
N PHE A 164 -8.40 -1.18 -14.79
CA PHE A 164 -7.98 -1.82 -16.03
C PHE A 164 -8.86 -1.43 -17.22
N VAL A 165 -10.16 -1.29 -17.01
CA VAL A 165 -11.13 -0.99 -18.06
C VAL A 165 -11.37 0.52 -18.17
N GLU A 166 -11.87 1.16 -17.12
CA GLU A 166 -12.31 2.57 -17.21
C GLU A 166 -11.14 3.54 -17.34
N LEU A 167 -10.12 3.39 -16.50
CA LEU A 167 -8.88 4.18 -16.63
C LEU A 167 -8.16 3.85 -17.95
N GLY A 168 -8.24 2.61 -18.42
CA GLY A 168 -7.65 2.16 -19.68
C GLY A 168 -8.10 3.00 -20.89
N LYS A 169 -9.39 3.35 -20.95
CA LYS A 169 -9.96 4.23 -22.00
C LYS A 169 -9.32 5.63 -22.04
N SER A 170 -8.74 6.09 -20.93
CA SER A 170 -8.07 7.40 -20.86
C SER A 170 -6.62 7.38 -21.36
N LEU A 171 -6.03 6.19 -21.53
CA LEU A 171 -4.61 6.03 -21.90
C LEU A 171 -4.34 6.28 -23.38
N GLU A 172 -5.33 6.09 -24.26
CA GLU A 172 -5.22 6.33 -25.70
C GLU A 172 -4.89 7.79 -26.03
N ARG A 173 -5.19 8.72 -25.11
CA ARG A 173 -4.97 10.16 -25.27
C ARG A 173 -3.69 10.64 -24.60
N GLN A 174 -2.88 9.73 -24.05
CA GLN A 174 -1.66 10.08 -23.32
C GLN A 174 -0.45 10.09 -24.27
N PRO A 175 0.57 10.93 -23.99
CA PRO A 175 1.81 10.94 -24.78
C PRO A 175 2.51 9.56 -24.81
N GLU A 176 3.36 9.37 -25.81
CA GLU A 176 4.19 8.17 -25.93
C GLU A 176 5.03 7.95 -24.66
N GLY A 177 5.19 6.69 -24.23
CA GLY A 177 5.87 6.33 -22.98
C GLY A 177 5.04 6.52 -21.70
N VAL A 178 4.07 7.45 -21.67
CA VAL A 178 3.17 7.64 -20.52
C VAL A 178 2.20 6.47 -20.41
N ALA A 179 1.53 6.08 -21.50
CA ALA A 179 0.60 4.95 -21.51
C ALA A 179 1.28 3.64 -21.08
N ALA A 180 2.50 3.39 -21.56
CA ALA A 180 3.29 2.22 -21.17
C ALA A 180 3.67 2.24 -19.68
N THR A 181 4.08 3.40 -19.16
CA THR A 181 4.45 3.56 -17.74
C THR A 181 3.23 3.39 -16.83
N VAL A 182 2.06 3.93 -17.22
CA VAL A 182 0.80 3.74 -16.48
C VAL A 182 0.34 2.28 -16.56
N GLY A 183 0.54 1.60 -17.70
CA GLY A 183 0.33 0.16 -17.83
C GLY A 183 1.13 -0.63 -16.79
N ARG A 184 2.43 -0.35 -16.68
CA ARG A 184 3.32 -0.97 -15.68
C ARG A 184 2.93 -0.62 -14.24
N LEU A 185 2.50 0.62 -14.00
CA LEU A 185 2.02 1.06 -12.68
C LEU A 185 0.80 0.25 -12.22
N ARG A 186 -0.15 -0.05 -13.12
CA ARG A 186 -1.31 -0.90 -12.82
C ARG A 186 -0.92 -2.34 -12.50
N LEU A 187 0.07 -2.89 -13.21
CA LEU A 187 0.60 -4.23 -12.93
C LEU A 187 1.34 -4.27 -11.60
N LEU A 188 2.13 -3.24 -11.29
CA LEU A 188 2.78 -3.08 -9.98
C LEU A 188 1.73 -3.06 -8.85
N LEU A 189 0.62 -2.35 -9.04
CA LEU A 189 -0.47 -2.31 -8.08
C LEU A 189 -1.06 -3.70 -7.83
N ILE A 190 -1.40 -4.46 -8.88
CA ILE A 190 -1.90 -5.84 -8.70
C ILE A 190 -0.86 -6.72 -8.00
N ALA A 191 0.39 -6.68 -8.47
CA ALA A 191 1.45 -7.55 -7.94
C ALA A 191 1.71 -7.30 -6.46
N THR A 192 1.71 -6.03 -6.04
CA THR A 192 1.93 -5.65 -4.65
C THR A 192 0.69 -5.83 -3.78
N TRP A 193 -0.50 -5.53 -4.31
CA TRP A 193 -1.73 -5.67 -3.54
C TRP A 193 -2.17 -7.12 -3.38
N GLY A 194 -1.81 -8.01 -4.30
CA GLY A 194 -2.08 -9.45 -4.19
C GLY A 194 -1.47 -10.09 -2.95
N VAL A 195 -0.39 -9.50 -2.40
CA VAL A 195 0.23 -9.97 -1.15
C VAL A 195 -0.76 -9.92 0.03
N TYR A 196 -1.63 -8.92 0.11
CA TYR A 196 -2.54 -8.73 1.23
C TYR A 196 -3.62 -9.81 1.36
N PRO A 197 -4.46 -10.09 0.33
CA PRO A 197 -5.45 -11.16 0.40
C PRO A 197 -4.79 -12.53 0.50
N ILE A 198 -3.63 -12.77 -0.13
CA ILE A 198 -2.88 -14.02 0.05
C ILE A 198 -2.50 -14.19 1.53
N SER A 199 -1.87 -13.18 2.12
CA SER A 199 -1.47 -13.23 3.52
C SER A 199 -2.65 -13.35 4.48
N TYR A 200 -3.80 -12.76 4.15
CA TYR A 200 -5.03 -12.88 4.92
C TYR A 200 -5.58 -14.32 4.88
N LEU A 201 -5.48 -14.98 3.73
CA LEU A 201 -5.95 -16.35 3.53
C LEU A 201 -5.02 -17.41 4.12
N LEU A 202 -3.72 -17.12 4.26
CA LEU A 202 -2.73 -18.10 4.74
C LEU A 202 -3.15 -18.83 6.03
N PRO A 203 -3.62 -18.15 7.10
CA PRO A 203 -4.07 -18.85 8.31
C PRO A 203 -5.29 -19.77 8.12
N ILE A 204 -6.03 -19.61 7.02
CA ILE A 204 -7.22 -20.40 6.68
C ILE A 204 -6.83 -21.63 5.85
N ILE A 205 -5.94 -21.44 4.87
CA ILE A 205 -5.55 -22.49 3.90
C ILE A 205 -4.33 -23.30 4.34
N GLN A 206 -3.55 -22.77 5.29
CA GLN A 206 -2.41 -23.43 5.89
C GLN A 206 -2.63 -23.51 7.40
N GLU A 207 -2.65 -24.73 7.93
CA GLU A 207 -2.77 -24.95 9.36
C GLU A 207 -1.57 -24.31 10.07
N THR A 208 -1.85 -23.38 10.98
CA THR A 208 -0.83 -22.74 11.81
C THR A 208 -0.58 -23.64 13.01
N THR A 209 0.54 -24.35 12.99
CA THR A 209 1.00 -25.21 14.08
C THR A 209 2.01 -24.46 14.94
N ALA A 210 2.32 -24.98 16.13
CA ALA A 210 3.38 -24.42 16.97
C ALA A 210 4.75 -24.36 16.25
N GLU A 211 5.00 -25.29 15.33
CA GLU A 211 6.26 -25.39 14.58
C GLU A 211 6.39 -24.30 13.49
N ASN A 212 5.28 -23.94 12.83
CA ASN A 212 5.32 -23.00 11.70
C ASN A 212 4.85 -21.57 12.06
N ALA A 213 4.27 -21.36 13.25
CA ALA A 213 3.74 -20.07 13.67
C ALA A 213 4.77 -18.94 13.57
N ALA A 214 6.02 -19.20 13.99
CA ALA A 214 7.12 -18.25 13.92
C ALA A 214 7.46 -17.87 12.48
N SER A 215 7.64 -18.86 11.60
CA SER A 215 7.93 -18.62 10.18
C SER A 215 6.77 -17.94 9.45
N SER A 216 5.53 -18.29 9.76
CA SER A 216 4.34 -17.68 9.17
C SER A 216 4.22 -16.22 9.57
N PHE A 217 4.43 -15.90 10.85
CA PHE A 217 4.46 -14.51 11.32
C PHE A 217 5.58 -13.71 10.67
N VAL A 218 6.82 -14.25 10.67
CA VAL A 218 7.98 -13.57 10.07
C VAL A 218 7.78 -13.33 8.58
N GLY A 219 7.35 -14.36 7.85
CA GLY A 219 7.08 -14.29 6.42
C GLY A 219 6.00 -13.26 6.08
N ARG A 220 4.92 -13.20 6.87
CA ARG A 220 3.86 -12.19 6.74
C ARG A 220 4.40 -10.77 6.88
N GLN A 221 5.18 -10.51 7.93
CA GLN A 221 5.70 -9.16 8.18
C GLN A 221 6.74 -8.70 7.15
N ILE A 222 7.60 -9.61 6.68
CA ILE A 222 8.52 -9.34 5.57
C ILE A 222 7.74 -9.08 4.29
N GLY A 223 6.76 -9.93 3.96
CA GLY A 223 5.92 -9.79 2.78
C GLY A 223 5.17 -8.46 2.74
N TYR A 224 4.54 -8.07 3.85
CA TYR A 224 3.90 -6.76 4.00
C TYR A 224 4.89 -5.61 3.85
N THR A 225 6.08 -5.72 4.42
CA THR A 225 7.08 -4.66 4.31
C THR A 225 7.57 -4.43 2.90
N ILE A 226 7.84 -5.52 2.18
CA ILE A 226 8.20 -5.44 0.76
C ILE A 226 7.02 -4.89 -0.06
N ALA A 227 5.82 -5.41 0.14
CA ALA A 227 4.62 -4.96 -0.56
C ALA A 227 4.36 -3.47 -0.35
N ASP A 228 4.49 -2.97 0.88
CA ASP A 228 4.30 -1.57 1.22
C ASP A 228 5.35 -0.67 0.55
N VAL A 229 6.64 -1.02 0.63
CA VAL A 229 7.71 -0.22 -0.01
C VAL A 229 7.49 -0.16 -1.51
N LEU A 230 7.10 -1.26 -2.14
CA LEU A 230 6.81 -1.28 -3.58
C LEU A 230 5.52 -0.49 -3.92
N ALA A 231 4.44 -0.70 -3.16
CA ALA A 231 3.13 -0.09 -3.40
C ALA A 231 3.08 1.40 -3.06
N LYS A 232 4.03 1.92 -2.28
CA LYS A 232 4.05 3.31 -1.83
C LYS A 232 5.28 4.06 -2.33
N CYS A 233 6.49 3.58 -2.03
CA CYS A 233 7.71 4.28 -2.44
C CYS A 233 7.96 4.12 -3.94
N VAL A 234 8.07 2.88 -4.44
CA VAL A 234 8.31 2.65 -5.88
C VAL A 234 7.15 3.15 -6.72
N PHE A 235 5.92 2.99 -6.22
CA PHE A 235 4.72 3.56 -6.83
C PHE A 235 4.81 5.09 -6.95
N GLY A 236 5.08 5.81 -5.85
CA GLY A 236 5.22 7.28 -5.86
C GLY A 236 6.37 7.77 -6.73
N LEU A 237 7.50 7.05 -6.77
CA LEU A 237 8.60 7.33 -7.70
C LEU A 237 8.20 7.11 -9.17
N THR A 238 7.31 6.15 -9.43
CA THR A 238 6.75 5.93 -10.77
C THR A 238 5.75 7.03 -11.14
N ILE A 239 4.94 7.52 -10.19
CA ILE A 239 4.10 8.72 -10.37
C ILE A 239 4.97 9.92 -10.73
N TYR A 240 6.07 10.14 -10.01
CA TYR A 240 7.03 11.20 -10.33
C TYR A 240 7.60 11.06 -11.75
N LYS A 241 7.98 9.84 -12.15
CA LYS A 241 8.44 9.56 -13.52
C LYS A 241 7.38 9.91 -14.57
N ILE A 242 6.12 9.54 -14.35
CA ILE A 242 5.02 9.89 -15.25
C ILE A 242 4.86 11.41 -15.35
N ALA A 243 4.93 12.12 -14.21
CA ALA A 243 4.84 13.58 -14.17
C ALA A 243 5.99 14.25 -14.95
N LYS A 244 7.23 13.75 -14.84
CA LYS A 244 8.38 14.24 -15.63
C LYS A 244 8.17 14.01 -17.12
N LEU A 245 7.78 12.80 -17.54
CA LEU A 245 7.53 12.48 -18.95
C LEU A 245 6.46 13.40 -19.56
N LYS A 246 5.36 13.63 -18.83
CA LYS A 246 4.30 14.52 -19.28
C LYS A 246 4.74 15.98 -19.30
N SER A 247 5.54 16.42 -18.33
CA SER A 247 6.09 17.77 -18.30
C SER A 247 7.01 18.04 -19.50
N ALA A 248 7.88 17.08 -19.84
CA ALA A 248 8.78 17.16 -20.99
C ALA A 248 8.01 17.16 -22.31
N ALA A 249 6.99 16.28 -22.45
CA ALA A 249 6.11 16.25 -23.62
C ALA A 249 5.34 17.57 -23.84
N GLU A 250 5.22 18.40 -22.80
CA GLU A 250 4.58 19.71 -22.82
C GLU A 250 5.58 20.88 -22.82
N GLY A 251 6.86 20.61 -23.10
CA GLY A 251 7.88 21.63 -23.34
C GLY A 251 8.65 22.12 -22.11
N MET A 252 8.52 21.46 -20.95
CA MET A 252 9.38 21.74 -19.80
C MET A 252 10.81 21.23 -20.08
N LYS A 253 11.82 22.11 -19.96
CA LYS A 253 13.23 21.76 -20.14
C LYS A 253 13.72 20.76 -19.09
N GLU A 254 14.69 19.93 -19.45
CA GLU A 254 15.19 18.83 -18.60
C GLU A 254 16.06 19.29 -17.41
N ASP A 255 16.55 20.53 -17.41
CA ASP A 255 17.46 21.13 -16.43
C ASP A 255 16.80 21.58 -15.11
N HIS A 256 15.54 21.22 -14.89
CA HIS A 256 14.75 21.51 -13.68
C HIS A 256 14.49 20.31 -12.78
#